data_AF-A0A9D9QAW0-F1
#
_entry.id   AF-A0A9D9QAW0-F1
#
_cell.length_a   1.000
_cell.length_b   1.000
_cell.length_c   1.000
_cell.angle_alpha   90.00
_cell.angle_beta   90.00
_cell.angle_gamma   90.00
#
_symmetry.space_group_name_H-M   'P 1'
#
loop_
_entity.id
_entity.type
_entity.pdbx_description
1 polymer ?
#
loop_
_entity_poly.entity_id
_entity_poly.type
_entity_poly.pdbx_seq_one_letter_code
_entity_poly.pdbx_strand_id
1 'polypeptide(L)'
;MKKLLSFLFITVFVLVLTACGGGGGGGGGVSSSPSSGSPAGSTVSYAPAYTYNVPADKTSSTAYLIRSNSSYMRSLSAPGATSFSSIAINETDFVTEGSFAPKRFAQNTEEWPVPGLISVSKNSPLYSIQPKSYNIDDTEKFWVITNFTTSADEEKTFALKKIGTHCRVWYDVTNPNGLIDSQLETIKDKLDAMFEVETTLCGSMVPTKNYSDVITITDTTKLEIVVYQMESGLCGYFSPKDFTPAAAHSNKAPIIYITSADTSPNMYSTVSHEFDHLLNFVNKTLNHGLVQETWYTELLSNTIEEVLENFNQVTGSVSVRSRLPYFLQYYNYGLYWNQDGPSYANVYAFGAWLLRNYGTTLSNGQYSGAMLFREIATNAYVNEESIVRAVNALNGTNETFASLRQKFMESLIYTEAGCGKANFNKAVYDTGFFDGVTIVMPSINLNSIVVIPGSNVSADIASKLINCTAGSDYCGPCILKPTAHYANILPYGFEIQKLGNNLTQIEIPSGLYGDFTVDFK
;
A
#
# COMPACT_ATOMS: atom_id res chain seq x y z
N MET A 1 1.03 25.89 51.83
CA MET A 1 1.13 27.07 50.93
C MET A 1 1.05 26.54 49.51
N LYS A 2 -0.12 26.35 48.90
CA LYS A 2 -1.01 27.32 48.22
C LYS A 2 -0.31 28.20 47.16
N LYS A 3 -0.45 27.81 45.89
CA LYS A 3 -1.00 28.56 44.71
C LYS A 3 -0.50 27.83 43.44
N LEU A 4 -1.30 27.22 42.55
CA LEU A 4 -2.61 27.53 41.94
C LEU A 4 -2.51 28.63 40.87
N LEU A 5 -2.58 28.24 39.59
CA LEU A 5 -3.00 29.00 38.40
C LEU A 5 -3.18 27.95 37.27
N SER A 6 -4.36 27.37 37.03
CA SER A 6 -5.61 27.87 36.45
C SER A 6 -5.55 28.11 34.94
N PHE A 7 -6.18 27.19 34.23
CA PHE A 7 -6.64 27.20 32.84
C PHE A 7 -7.48 28.44 32.50
N LEU A 8 -7.32 28.97 31.29
CA LEU A 8 -8.34 29.76 30.61
C LEU A 8 -8.30 29.45 29.11
N PHE A 9 -9.26 28.64 28.65
CA PHE A 9 -9.60 28.50 27.23
C PHE A 9 -10.55 29.65 26.86
N ILE A 10 -10.19 30.45 25.86
CA ILE A 10 -11.12 31.32 25.16
C ILE A 10 -11.15 30.87 23.70
N THR A 11 -12.22 30.20 23.33
CA THR A 11 -12.56 29.87 21.95
C THR A 11 -13.37 31.03 21.39
N VAL A 12 -12.85 31.74 20.39
CA VAL A 12 -13.63 32.67 19.56
C VAL A 12 -13.79 32.03 18.18
N PHE A 13 -15.01 31.59 17.87
CA PHE A 13 -15.45 31.27 16.51
C PHE A 13 -15.82 32.58 15.81
N VAL A 14 -15.08 32.95 14.77
CA VAL A 14 -15.56 33.91 13.78
C VAL A 14 -15.78 33.15 12.48
N LEU A 15 -17.06 33.00 12.15
CA LEU A 15 -17.56 32.48 10.89
C LEU A 15 -17.63 33.67 9.92
N VAL A 16 -16.84 33.66 8.85
CA VAL A 16 -17.08 34.52 7.68
C VAL A 16 -17.26 33.61 6.47
N LEU A 17 -18.54 33.38 6.14
CA LEU A 17 -18.97 32.96 4.83
C LEU A 17 -19.02 34.19 3.93
N THR A 18 -18.31 34.16 2.81
CA THR A 18 -18.70 34.93 1.61
C THR A 18 -18.54 34.03 0.40
N ALA A 19 -19.69 33.58 -0.11
CA ALA A 19 -19.85 33.14 -1.49
C ALA A 19 -20.13 34.38 -2.36
N CYS A 20 -19.64 34.36 -3.60
CA CYS A 20 -20.25 34.92 -4.84
C CYS A 20 -19.21 34.75 -5.96
N GLY A 21 -19.47 33.92 -6.98
CA GLY A 21 -20.05 34.34 -8.26
C GLY A 21 -18.97 34.17 -9.34
N GLY A 22 -19.13 33.54 -10.50
CA GLY A 22 -20.26 33.54 -11.41
C GLY A 22 -19.79 34.14 -12.73
N GLY A 23 -19.75 33.36 -13.82
CA GLY A 23 -19.47 33.80 -15.19
C GLY A 23 -18.72 32.71 -15.98
N GLY A 24 -19.20 32.13 -17.08
CA GLY A 24 -20.28 32.50 -17.99
C GLY A 24 -19.71 32.97 -19.34
N GLY A 25 -19.78 32.10 -20.37
CA GLY A 25 -19.50 32.41 -21.80
C GLY A 25 -18.19 31.79 -22.31
N GLY A 26 -18.09 31.21 -23.50
CA GLY A 26 -18.95 31.19 -24.69
C GLY A 26 -18.33 30.22 -25.72
N GLY A 27 -19.13 29.82 -26.73
CA GLY A 27 -18.86 28.68 -27.60
C GLY A 27 -18.03 28.91 -28.87
N GLY A 28 -18.15 27.92 -29.77
CA GLY A 28 -17.52 27.83 -31.09
C GLY A 28 -16.59 26.62 -31.15
N GLY A 29 -16.61 25.70 -32.11
CA GLY A 29 -17.32 25.60 -33.37
C GLY A 29 -16.97 24.24 -33.98
N VAL A 30 -17.89 23.73 -34.79
CA VAL A 30 -17.82 22.44 -35.50
C VAL A 30 -16.78 22.48 -36.61
N SER A 31 -15.97 21.43 -36.77
CA SER A 31 -15.49 21.02 -38.11
C SER A 31 -15.27 19.51 -38.15
N SER A 32 -15.71 18.92 -39.26
CA SER A 32 -15.91 17.49 -39.50
C SER A 32 -14.97 16.94 -40.56
N SER A 33 -14.60 15.66 -40.38
CA SER A 33 -14.24 14.64 -41.40
C SER A 33 -12.76 14.55 -41.85
N PRO A 34 -12.27 13.41 -42.41
CA PRO A 34 -12.91 12.09 -42.59
C PRO A 34 -12.10 10.86 -42.11
N SER A 35 -12.79 9.73 -42.20
CA SER A 35 -12.42 8.32 -42.00
C SER A 35 -11.23 7.77 -42.80
N SER A 36 -10.47 6.87 -42.15
CA SER A 36 -9.80 5.69 -42.73
C SER A 36 -9.91 4.60 -41.64
N GLY A 37 -10.42 3.38 -41.85
CA GLY A 37 -10.12 2.39 -42.88
C GLY A 37 -9.58 1.16 -42.15
N SER A 38 -10.43 0.38 -41.46
CA SER A 38 -10.01 -0.85 -40.77
C SER A 38 -10.01 -2.06 -41.70
N PRO A 39 -8.95 -2.89 -41.72
CA PRO A 39 -8.97 -4.15 -42.44
C PRO A 39 -9.73 -5.22 -41.64
N ALA A 40 -10.59 -5.94 -42.35
CA ALA A 40 -11.33 -7.09 -41.85
C ALA A 40 -10.43 -8.33 -41.76
N GLY A 41 -10.63 -9.15 -40.72
CA GLY A 41 -10.23 -10.56 -40.73
C GLY A 41 -9.42 -11.05 -39.53
N SER A 42 -10.07 -11.21 -38.38
CA SER A 42 -9.65 -12.21 -37.38
C SER A 42 -10.89 -12.91 -36.83
N THR A 43 -11.01 -14.21 -37.13
CA THR A 43 -12.05 -15.08 -36.59
C THR A 43 -11.61 -15.51 -35.20
N VAL A 44 -12.30 -15.04 -34.17
CA VAL A 44 -12.09 -15.50 -32.79
C VAL A 44 -13.01 -16.70 -32.55
N SER A 45 -12.43 -17.88 -32.37
CA SER A 45 -13.17 -19.06 -31.90
C SER A 45 -13.41 -18.94 -30.40
N TYR A 46 -14.68 -18.97 -29.99
CA TYR A 46 -15.06 -18.96 -28.57
C TYR A 46 -15.01 -20.37 -27.98
N ALA A 47 -14.47 -20.43 -26.75
CA ALA A 47 -14.62 -21.51 -25.78
C ALA A 47 -16.07 -22.03 -25.70
N PRO A 48 -16.46 -23.33 -25.74
CA PRO A 48 -17.83 -23.69 -25.39
C PRO A 48 -18.10 -23.40 -23.91
N ALA A 49 -19.29 -22.86 -23.62
CA ALA A 49 -19.75 -22.62 -22.26
C ALA A 49 -19.91 -23.97 -21.51
N TYR A 50 -19.26 -24.09 -20.35
CA TYR A 50 -19.42 -25.24 -19.47
C TYR A 50 -20.51 -24.93 -18.44
N THR A 51 -21.54 -25.79 -18.38
CA THR A 51 -22.59 -25.74 -17.35
C THR A 51 -22.22 -26.71 -16.24
N TYR A 52 -22.03 -26.22 -15.01
CA TYR A 52 -21.80 -27.07 -13.85
C TYR A 52 -23.08 -27.14 -13.01
N ASN A 53 -23.67 -28.34 -12.92
CA ASN A 53 -24.84 -28.58 -12.08
C ASN A 53 -24.39 -28.96 -10.67
N VAL A 54 -24.73 -28.14 -9.66
CA VAL A 54 -24.48 -28.48 -8.26
C VAL A 54 -25.59 -29.43 -7.77
N PRO A 55 -25.26 -30.64 -7.25
CA PRO A 55 -26.27 -31.59 -6.77
C PRO A 55 -27.00 -31.09 -5.52
N ALA A 56 -28.31 -31.30 -5.47
CA ALA A 56 -29.20 -30.85 -4.39
C ALA A 56 -29.13 -31.67 -3.08
N ASP A 57 -28.03 -32.35 -2.78
CA ASP A 57 -27.94 -33.25 -1.61
C ASP A 57 -27.10 -32.68 -0.44
N LYS A 58 -27.87 -32.18 0.55
CA LYS A 58 -27.71 -32.13 2.02
C LYS A 58 -26.37 -31.82 2.72
N THR A 59 -26.52 -30.87 3.67
CA THR A 59 -25.85 -30.77 4.98
C THR A 59 -24.43 -30.19 5.09
N SER A 60 -23.97 -29.41 4.12
CA SER A 60 -22.90 -28.45 4.39
C SER A 60 -23.07 -27.16 3.57
N SER A 61 -23.41 -26.09 4.29
CA SER A 61 -22.54 -24.92 4.40
C SER A 61 -22.06 -24.24 3.09
N THR A 62 -22.58 -23.06 2.69
CA THR A 62 -22.14 -22.37 1.44
C THR A 62 -22.31 -20.83 1.41
N ALA A 63 -21.27 -20.12 0.96
CA ALA A 63 -21.19 -18.75 0.42
C ALA A 63 -20.12 -18.80 -0.69
N TYR A 64 -20.17 -17.85 -1.60
CA TYR A 64 -19.46 -17.96 -2.88
C TYR A 64 -18.43 -16.84 -2.99
N LEU A 65 -17.27 -17.21 -3.52
CA LEU A 65 -16.25 -16.28 -3.93
C LEU A 65 -16.25 -16.23 -5.45
N ILE A 66 -16.72 -15.12 -6.02
CA ILE A 66 -16.70 -14.93 -7.46
C ILE A 66 -15.35 -14.30 -7.81
N ARG A 67 -14.50 -15.08 -8.47
CA ARG A 67 -13.19 -14.63 -8.94
C ARG A 67 -13.34 -13.94 -10.29
N SER A 68 -12.73 -12.76 -10.42
CA SER A 68 -12.48 -12.16 -11.74
C SER A 68 -11.32 -12.89 -12.43
N ASN A 69 -11.60 -13.49 -13.60
CA ASN A 69 -10.60 -13.99 -14.51
C ASN A 69 -10.38 -12.93 -15.60
N SER A 70 -9.34 -12.10 -15.48
CA SER A 70 -8.42 -11.74 -16.60
C SER A 70 -7.72 -10.41 -16.41
N SER A 71 -6.52 -10.36 -16.97
CA SER A 71 -5.74 -9.17 -17.31
C SER A 71 -6.30 -8.43 -18.54
N TYR A 72 -7.55 -8.63 -18.95
CA TYR A 72 -8.09 -8.07 -20.19
C TYR A 72 -9.62 -7.91 -20.15
N MET A 73 -10.12 -6.72 -19.83
CA MET A 73 -11.52 -6.34 -20.05
C MET A 73 -11.60 -5.06 -20.88
N ARG A 74 -11.66 -5.22 -22.22
CA ARG A 74 -12.47 -4.32 -23.06
C ARG A 74 -13.89 -4.88 -23.07
N SER A 75 -14.87 -4.00 -22.89
CA SER A 75 -16.28 -4.35 -22.80
C SER A 75 -16.75 -5.25 -23.96
N LEU A 76 -17.21 -6.46 -23.61
CA LEU A 76 -17.94 -7.34 -24.51
C LEU A 76 -19.41 -6.92 -24.49
N SER A 77 -19.84 -6.22 -25.53
CA SER A 77 -21.26 -6.11 -25.86
C SER A 77 -21.64 -7.30 -26.74
N ALA A 78 -22.32 -8.30 -26.17
CA ALA A 78 -22.93 -9.36 -26.95
C ALA A 78 -24.21 -8.85 -27.63
N PRO A 79 -24.40 -9.03 -28.94
CA PRO A 79 -25.64 -8.64 -29.61
C PRO A 79 -26.74 -9.64 -29.26
N GLY A 80 -27.74 -9.20 -28.49
CA GLY A 80 -28.98 -9.95 -28.26
C GLY A 80 -29.46 -10.06 -26.81
N ALA A 81 -28.69 -9.61 -25.82
CA ALA A 81 -29.18 -9.49 -24.45
C ALA A 81 -30.04 -8.22 -24.33
N THR A 82 -31.36 -8.39 -24.29
CA THR A 82 -32.28 -7.31 -23.95
C THR A 82 -32.04 -6.90 -22.50
N SER A 83 -31.31 -5.78 -22.34
CA SER A 83 -31.25 -4.94 -21.14
C SER A 83 -30.94 -5.67 -19.83
N PHE A 84 -29.65 -5.83 -19.51
CA PHE A 84 -29.26 -5.52 -18.15
C PHE A 84 -29.30 -4.00 -18.03
N SER A 85 -30.24 -3.47 -17.25
CA SER A 85 -30.04 -2.15 -16.69
C SER A 85 -28.77 -2.26 -15.87
N SER A 86 -27.66 -1.75 -16.39
CA SER A 86 -26.53 -1.39 -15.56
C SER A 86 -27.11 -0.50 -14.47
N ILE A 87 -27.29 -1.03 -13.27
CA ILE A 87 -27.33 -0.18 -12.09
C ILE A 87 -25.92 0.36 -12.05
N ALA A 88 -25.72 1.52 -12.71
CA ALA A 88 -24.50 2.29 -12.59
C ALA A 88 -24.44 2.65 -11.12
N ILE A 89 -23.66 1.89 -10.37
CA ILE A 89 -23.26 2.26 -9.02
C ILE A 89 -22.35 3.45 -9.26
N ASN A 90 -22.86 4.66 -9.07
CA ASN A 90 -21.99 5.82 -9.14
C ASN A 90 -21.04 5.72 -7.94
N GLU A 91 -19.75 6.03 -8.13
CA GLU A 91 -18.78 6.13 -7.04
C GLU A 91 -19.27 7.05 -5.91
N THR A 92 -20.21 7.95 -6.20
CA THR A 92 -20.90 8.82 -5.24
C THR A 92 -21.85 8.10 -4.27
N ASP A 93 -22.29 6.87 -4.56
CA ASP A 93 -23.24 6.10 -3.74
C ASP A 93 -22.58 5.48 -2.50
N PHE A 94 -21.25 5.41 -2.47
CA PHE A 94 -20.45 4.88 -1.35
C PHE A 94 -19.88 5.95 -0.41
N VAL A 95 -20.50 7.14 -0.39
CA VAL A 95 -20.22 8.30 0.48
C VAL A 95 -19.22 9.28 -0.12
N THR A 96 -19.63 10.54 -0.22
CA THR A 96 -18.73 11.70 -0.36
C THR A 96 -17.77 11.75 0.83
N GLU A 97 -16.46 11.72 0.58
CA GLU A 97 -15.29 11.92 1.47
C GLU A 97 -15.50 12.83 2.71
N GLY A 98 -16.35 12.39 3.63
CA GLY A 98 -16.79 13.14 4.78
C GLY A 98 -16.23 12.48 6.03
N SER A 99 -15.19 13.10 6.58
CA SER A 99 -14.66 12.94 7.95
C SER A 99 -13.75 11.76 8.32
N PHE A 100 -13.47 10.81 7.42
CA PHE A 100 -12.39 9.83 7.60
C PHE A 100 -11.41 9.87 6.42
N ALA A 101 -10.78 11.02 6.19
CA ALA A 101 -9.61 11.07 5.33
C ALA A 101 -8.39 10.65 6.17
N PRO A 102 -7.86 9.41 6.08
CA PRO A 102 -6.41 9.30 6.13
C PRO A 102 -5.92 10.28 5.07
N LYS A 103 -4.96 11.16 5.39
CA LYS A 103 -4.39 12.12 4.44
C LYS A 103 -4.17 11.37 3.13
N ARG A 104 -4.93 11.72 2.08
CA ARG A 104 -4.95 11.01 0.80
C ARG A 104 -3.50 10.78 0.39
N PHE A 105 -3.07 9.52 0.28
CA PHE A 105 -1.88 9.19 -0.50
C PHE A 105 -2.23 9.57 -1.94
N ALA A 106 -1.59 10.62 -2.45
CA ALA A 106 -1.96 11.19 -3.74
C ALA A 106 -1.80 10.14 -4.85
N GLN A 107 -2.90 9.88 -5.55
CA GLN A 107 -2.95 9.18 -6.83
C GLN A 107 -2.11 9.95 -7.85
N ASN A 108 -0.99 9.37 -8.30
CA ASN A 108 -0.30 9.80 -9.51
C ASN A 108 0.46 8.63 -10.12
N THR A 109 0.37 8.57 -11.46
CA THR A 109 0.88 7.55 -12.39
C THR A 109 2.39 7.34 -12.29
N GLU A 110 2.85 6.70 -11.24
CA GLU A 110 4.13 5.99 -11.23
C GLU A 110 3.93 4.62 -11.90
N GLU A 111 3.65 4.63 -13.20
CA GLU A 111 4.48 3.76 -14.01
C GLU A 111 5.86 4.39 -13.88
N TRP A 112 6.70 3.87 -12.99
CA TRP A 112 8.12 4.17 -13.06
C TRP A 112 8.49 3.87 -14.51
N PRO A 113 8.79 4.87 -15.35
CA PRO A 113 9.58 4.52 -16.49
C PRO A 113 10.87 4.06 -15.79
N VAL A 114 11.16 2.78 -15.92
CA VAL A 114 12.56 2.39 -16.04
C VAL A 114 12.78 2.54 -17.55
N PRO A 115 12.86 3.75 -18.16
CA PRO A 115 13.10 3.83 -19.59
C PRO A 115 14.56 3.41 -19.77
N GLY A 116 14.71 2.13 -20.08
CA GLY A 116 15.96 1.41 -19.93
C GLY A 116 16.14 0.98 -18.48
N LEU A 117 16.13 -0.34 -18.24
CA LEU A 117 17.08 -0.94 -17.30
C LEU A 117 18.31 -0.04 -17.28
N ILE A 118 18.73 0.45 -16.11
CA ILE A 118 20.09 0.95 -15.95
C ILE A 118 20.94 -0.11 -16.64
N SER A 119 21.52 0.19 -17.80
CA SER A 119 22.34 -0.74 -18.53
C SER A 119 23.66 -0.74 -17.80
N VAL A 120 23.65 -1.41 -16.64
CA VAL A 120 24.70 -1.28 -15.63
C VAL A 120 25.96 -1.87 -16.23
N SER A 121 26.90 -1.02 -16.64
CA SER A 121 28.12 -1.45 -17.29
C SER A 121 29.05 -2.01 -16.21
N LYS A 122 29.56 -3.24 -16.39
CA LYS A 122 30.31 -3.95 -15.33
C LYS A 122 31.77 -3.49 -15.14
N ASN A 123 32.29 -2.53 -15.91
CA ASN A 123 33.75 -2.39 -16.08
C ASN A 123 34.35 -0.95 -16.03
N SER A 124 33.68 0.04 -15.41
CA SER A 124 34.28 1.39 -15.20
C SER A 124 34.67 1.61 -13.72
N PRO A 125 35.59 2.54 -13.41
CA PRO A 125 36.01 2.82 -12.03
C PRO A 125 34.82 3.20 -11.14
N LEU A 126 34.80 2.69 -9.91
CA LEU A 126 33.75 2.95 -8.92
C LEU A 126 33.65 4.45 -8.64
N TYR A 127 32.43 4.99 -8.69
CA TYR A 127 32.16 6.36 -8.26
C TYR A 127 32.17 6.42 -6.73
N SER A 128 33.31 6.75 -6.14
CA SER A 128 33.45 6.91 -4.68
C SER A 128 32.91 8.27 -4.27
N ILE A 129 31.83 8.27 -3.47
CA ILE A 129 31.45 9.47 -2.71
C ILE A 129 32.51 9.62 -1.62
N GLN A 130 33.27 10.71 -1.66
CA GLN A 130 34.18 11.03 -0.56
C GLN A 130 33.34 11.39 0.67
N PRO A 131 33.61 10.79 1.84
CA PRO A 131 32.92 11.17 3.07
C PRO A 131 33.09 12.67 3.32
N LYS A 132 32.01 13.43 3.17
CA LYS A 132 31.98 14.86 3.50
C LYS A 132 31.60 15.00 4.97
N SER A 133 32.45 15.68 5.73
CA SER A 133 32.11 16.14 7.07
C SER A 133 31.21 17.36 6.95
N TYR A 134 30.15 17.39 7.76
CA TYR A 134 29.20 18.49 7.82
C TYR A 134 29.00 18.93 9.26
N ASN A 135 28.77 20.22 9.44
CA ASN A 135 28.29 20.83 10.67
C ASN A 135 26.81 21.17 10.55
N ILE A 136 26.13 21.29 11.68
CA ILE A 136 24.77 21.84 11.72
C ILE A 136 24.78 23.23 11.08
N ASP A 137 23.72 23.51 10.30
CA ASP A 137 23.52 24.69 9.47
C ASP A 137 24.41 24.83 8.22
N ASP A 138 25.28 23.86 7.94
CA ASP A 138 25.88 23.75 6.61
C ASP A 138 24.76 23.63 5.56
N THR A 139 24.95 24.27 4.41
CA THR A 139 24.00 24.22 3.30
C THR A 139 24.49 23.34 2.16
N GLU A 140 23.54 22.67 1.53
CA GLU A 140 23.77 21.85 0.33
C GLU A 140 22.59 22.05 -0.63
N LYS A 141 22.83 21.80 -1.91
CA LYS A 141 21.78 21.82 -2.91
C LYS A 141 21.32 20.41 -3.23
N PHE A 142 20.00 20.21 -3.28
CA PHE A 142 19.40 18.96 -3.69
C PHE A 142 18.42 19.19 -4.83
N TRP A 143 18.44 18.31 -5.82
CA TRP A 143 17.39 18.17 -6.80
C TRP A 143 16.19 17.45 -6.16
N VAL A 144 15.03 18.08 -6.20
CA VAL A 144 13.80 17.53 -5.64
C VAL A 144 12.64 17.64 -6.64
N ILE A 145 11.71 16.69 -6.59
CA ILE A 145 10.51 16.73 -7.42
C ILE A 145 9.55 17.80 -6.85
N THR A 146 9.15 18.76 -7.68
CA THR A 146 8.19 19.81 -7.29
C THR A 146 6.85 19.68 -7.98
N ASN A 147 6.78 18.87 -9.03
CA ASN A 147 5.52 18.49 -9.68
C ASN A 147 5.54 17.00 -10.02
N PHE A 148 4.73 16.20 -9.33
CA PHE A 148 4.74 14.74 -9.49
C PHE A 148 3.97 14.28 -10.74
N THR A 149 3.07 15.11 -11.27
CA THR A 149 2.36 14.82 -12.53
C THR A 149 3.28 14.91 -13.75
N THR A 150 4.23 15.84 -13.74
CA THR A 150 5.18 16.07 -14.84
C THR A 150 6.59 15.58 -14.53
N SER A 151 6.80 15.04 -13.32
CA SER A 151 8.11 14.68 -12.76
C SER A 151 9.12 15.83 -12.87
N ALA A 152 8.67 17.07 -12.69
CA ALA A 152 9.55 18.23 -12.78
C ALA A 152 10.46 18.31 -11.55
N ASP A 153 11.76 18.42 -11.81
CA ASP A 153 12.79 18.58 -10.79
C ASP A 153 13.18 20.06 -10.63
N GLU A 154 13.46 20.46 -9.40
CA GLU A 154 14.04 21.76 -9.07
C GLU A 154 15.26 21.57 -8.14
N GLU A 155 16.34 22.29 -8.41
CA GLU A 155 17.48 22.36 -7.49
C GLU A 155 17.18 23.39 -6.39
N LYS A 156 17.05 22.93 -5.15
CA LYS A 156 16.77 23.78 -3.99
C LYS A 156 17.92 23.73 -2.98
N THR A 157 18.04 24.78 -2.19
CA THR A 157 19.04 24.87 -1.11
C THR A 157 18.42 24.42 0.20
N PHE A 158 19.12 23.55 0.91
CA PHE A 158 18.72 23.01 2.20
C PHE A 158 19.80 23.29 3.24
N ALA A 159 19.41 23.38 4.51
CA ALA A 159 20.34 23.42 5.64
C ALA A 159 20.29 22.12 6.43
N LEU A 160 21.44 21.62 6.83
CA LEU A 160 21.56 20.47 7.72
C LEU A 160 21.06 20.85 9.11
N LYS A 161 19.97 20.24 9.57
CA LYS A 161 19.37 20.55 10.88
C LYS A 161 19.69 19.53 11.94
N LYS A 162 19.88 18.26 11.57
CA LYS A 162 20.14 17.17 12.52
C LYS A 162 21.14 16.18 11.95
N ILE A 163 21.98 15.62 12.83
CA ILE A 163 22.93 14.55 12.50
C ILE A 163 22.68 13.42 13.50
N GLY A 164 22.23 12.28 12.97
CA GLY A 164 22.07 11.04 13.71
C GLY A 164 23.27 10.11 13.60
N THR A 165 23.16 8.93 14.20
CA THR A 165 24.15 7.85 14.03
C THR A 165 24.13 7.30 12.61
N HIS A 166 22.95 7.15 12.02
CA HIS A 166 22.77 6.55 10.69
C HIS A 166 22.28 7.56 9.63
N CYS A 167 21.95 8.79 10.04
CA CYS A 167 21.30 9.73 9.14
C CYS A 167 21.73 11.20 9.30
N ARG A 168 21.31 12.00 8.34
CA ARG A 168 21.37 13.47 8.35
C ARG A 168 20.02 14.01 7.88
N VAL A 169 19.49 15.03 8.56
CA VAL A 169 18.20 15.64 8.22
C VAL A 169 18.43 17.04 7.66
N TRP A 170 18.11 17.20 6.39
CA TRP A 170 18.20 18.44 5.63
C TRP A 170 16.82 19.08 5.52
N TYR A 171 16.74 20.38 5.77
CA TYR A 171 15.47 21.12 5.75
C TYR A 171 15.52 22.29 4.76
N ASP A 172 14.46 22.42 3.97
CA ASP A 172 14.33 23.48 2.95
C ASP A 172 14.32 24.86 3.62
N VAL A 173 15.38 25.65 3.38
CA VAL A 173 15.49 27.01 3.92
C VAL A 173 14.75 28.05 3.08
N THR A 174 14.35 27.70 1.86
CA THR A 174 13.63 28.60 0.95
C THR A 174 12.13 28.63 1.25
N ASN A 175 11.59 27.53 1.78
CA ASN A 175 10.19 27.44 2.18
C ASN A 175 10.03 26.64 3.48
N PRO A 176 10.43 27.21 4.64
CA PRO A 176 10.51 26.51 5.92
C PRO A 176 9.14 26.31 6.60
N ASN A 177 8.10 26.00 5.84
CA ASN A 177 6.75 25.82 6.37
C ASN A 177 6.50 24.38 6.83
N GLY A 178 5.91 24.24 8.02
CA GLY A 178 5.31 23.00 8.51
C GLY A 178 5.97 22.44 9.77
N LEU A 179 7.20 21.93 9.67
CA LEU A 179 7.87 21.24 10.79
C LEU A 179 8.64 22.19 11.71
N ILE A 180 8.59 21.91 13.02
CA ILE A 180 9.41 22.55 14.04
C ILE A 180 10.69 21.73 14.32
N ASP A 181 11.70 22.36 14.92
CA ASP A 181 13.00 21.72 15.17
C ASP A 181 12.90 20.40 15.98
N SER A 182 11.97 20.33 16.95
CA SER A 182 11.76 19.11 17.73
C SER A 182 11.16 17.96 16.91
N GLN A 183 10.44 18.24 15.83
CA GLN A 183 9.95 17.20 14.92
C GLN A 183 11.09 16.70 14.03
N LEU A 184 11.99 17.58 13.57
CA LEU A 184 13.20 17.16 12.85
C LEU A 184 14.11 16.30 13.74
N GLU A 185 14.25 16.66 15.03
CA GLU A 185 14.92 15.83 16.03
C GLU A 185 14.26 14.45 16.15
N THR A 186 12.92 14.43 16.22
CA THR A 186 12.18 13.17 16.32
C THR A 186 12.35 12.30 15.07
N ILE A 187 12.34 12.87 13.86
CA ILE A 187 12.64 12.13 12.62
C ILE A 187 14.02 11.46 12.72
N LYS A 188 15.05 12.21 13.14
CA LYS A 188 16.41 11.70 13.33
C LYS A 188 16.45 10.57 14.37
N ASP A 189 15.83 10.78 15.53
CA ASP A 189 15.77 9.79 16.62
C ASP A 189 15.05 8.51 16.21
N LYS A 190 13.94 8.63 15.46
CA LYS A 190 13.17 7.49 14.99
C LYS A 190 13.94 6.67 13.98
N LEU A 191 14.57 7.31 12.98
CA LEU A 191 15.39 6.57 12.03
C LEU A 191 16.55 5.87 12.72
N ASP A 192 17.31 6.56 13.58
CA ASP A 192 18.42 5.93 14.30
C ASP A 192 17.96 4.73 15.15
N ALA A 193 16.79 4.82 15.78
CA ALA A 193 16.24 3.74 16.60
C ALA A 193 15.78 2.52 15.79
N MET A 194 15.30 2.73 14.55
CA MET A 194 14.79 1.63 13.70
C MET A 194 15.82 1.10 12.71
N PHE A 195 16.88 1.85 12.40
CA PHE A 195 17.81 1.57 11.30
C PHE A 195 18.36 0.13 11.31
N GLU A 196 18.90 -0.32 12.45
CA GLU A 196 19.50 -1.65 12.57
C GLU A 196 18.45 -2.77 12.48
N VAL A 197 17.24 -2.52 12.99
CA VAL A 197 16.14 -3.49 12.92
C VAL A 197 15.63 -3.59 11.49
N GLU A 198 15.40 -2.46 10.82
CA GLU A 198 14.92 -2.41 9.45
C GLU A 198 15.94 -2.99 8.48
N THR A 199 17.24 -2.66 8.61
CA THR A 199 18.29 -3.27 7.77
C THR A 199 18.50 -4.75 8.05
N THR A 200 18.20 -5.24 9.26
CA THR A 200 18.17 -6.68 9.55
C THR A 200 17.00 -7.37 8.83
N LEU A 201 15.84 -6.70 8.77
CA LEU A 201 14.62 -7.21 8.14
C LEU A 201 14.70 -7.15 6.62
N CYS A 202 15.09 -6.02 6.05
CA CYS A 202 14.96 -5.72 4.62
C CYS A 202 16.30 -5.86 3.86
N GLY A 203 17.41 -6.03 4.57
CA GLY A 203 18.75 -6.12 4.00
C GLY A 203 19.53 -4.80 4.11
N SER A 204 20.69 -4.74 3.46
CA SER A 204 21.61 -3.61 3.62
C SER A 204 21.33 -2.49 2.62
N MET A 205 21.63 -1.24 3.00
CA MET A 205 21.75 -0.11 2.06
C MET A 205 23.05 -0.16 1.25
N VAL A 206 23.99 -1.05 1.61
CA VAL A 206 25.26 -1.25 0.90
C VAL A 206 25.06 -2.31 -0.19
N PRO A 207 25.20 -1.97 -1.47
CA PRO A 207 25.17 -2.96 -2.53
C PRO A 207 26.32 -3.96 -2.37
N THR A 208 26.01 -5.26 -2.45
CA THR A 208 27.02 -6.34 -2.48
C THR A 208 27.61 -6.53 -3.87
N LYS A 209 26.92 -6.01 -4.89
CA LYS A 209 27.42 -5.94 -6.27
C LYS A 209 27.95 -4.55 -6.56
N ASN A 210 29.15 -4.53 -7.16
CA ASN A 210 29.78 -3.32 -7.64
C ASN A 210 29.23 -2.96 -9.02
N TYR A 211 28.79 -1.72 -9.14
CA TYR A 211 28.30 -1.13 -10.38
C TYR A 211 29.06 0.16 -10.64
N SER A 212 29.49 0.34 -11.87
CA SER A 212 30.37 1.47 -12.20
C SER A 212 29.65 2.80 -12.32
N ASP A 213 28.36 2.73 -12.55
CA ASP A 213 27.39 3.80 -12.72
C ASP A 213 26.46 3.95 -11.50
N VAL A 214 26.78 3.27 -10.39
CA VAL A 214 26.11 3.48 -9.10
C VAL A 214 27.12 4.07 -8.12
N ILE A 215 26.64 4.93 -7.23
CA ILE A 215 27.43 5.47 -6.14
C ILE A 215 27.99 4.36 -5.24
N THR A 216 29.22 4.54 -4.77
CA THR A 216 29.77 3.67 -3.72
C THR A 216 29.19 4.07 -2.38
N ILE A 217 28.51 3.13 -1.73
CA ILE A 217 27.99 3.25 -0.37
C ILE A 217 28.75 2.27 0.51
N THR A 218 29.09 2.71 1.71
CA THR A 218 29.75 1.92 2.76
C THR A 218 28.88 1.84 4.00
N ASP A 219 29.23 0.97 4.94
CA ASP A 219 28.64 0.90 6.29
C ASP A 219 28.72 2.22 7.08
N THR A 220 29.68 3.07 6.73
CA THR A 220 29.91 4.40 7.30
C THR A 220 29.14 5.52 6.59
N THR A 221 28.44 5.20 5.49
CA THR A 221 27.63 6.16 4.76
C THR A 221 26.32 6.42 5.52
N LYS A 222 25.99 7.68 5.76
CA LYS A 222 24.72 8.08 6.39
C LYS A 222 23.63 8.27 5.32
N LEU A 223 22.40 7.86 5.65
CA LEU A 223 21.20 8.18 4.88
C LEU A 223 20.92 9.69 4.94
N GLU A 224 20.62 10.31 3.81
CA GLU A 224 20.10 11.68 3.78
C GLU A 224 18.58 11.65 3.86
N ILE A 225 18.00 12.42 4.79
CA ILE A 225 16.56 12.71 4.82
C ILE A 225 16.39 14.16 4.36
N VAL A 226 15.77 14.35 3.20
CA VAL A 226 15.52 15.68 2.63
C VAL A 226 14.08 16.08 2.87
N VAL A 227 13.87 17.13 3.67
CA VAL A 227 12.55 17.55 4.15
C VAL A 227 12.14 18.87 3.51
N TYR A 228 11.02 18.86 2.77
CA TYR A 228 10.49 20.05 2.10
C TYR A 228 8.98 19.97 1.85
N GLN A 229 8.37 21.10 1.48
CA GLN A 229 6.97 21.16 1.13
C GLN A 229 6.72 20.46 -0.23
N MET A 230 6.05 19.31 -0.21
CA MET A 230 5.60 18.58 -1.40
C MET A 230 4.17 18.99 -1.83
N GLU A 231 3.71 18.46 -2.96
CA GLU A 231 2.30 18.56 -3.37
C GLU A 231 1.36 17.93 -2.32
N SER A 232 0.13 18.44 -2.24
CA SER A 232 -0.84 17.98 -1.24
C SER A 232 -1.15 16.49 -1.41
N GLY A 233 -1.07 15.73 -0.32
CA GLY A 233 -1.33 14.29 -0.31
C GLY A 233 -0.08 13.41 -0.49
N LEU A 234 1.09 14.00 -0.67
CA LEU A 234 2.35 13.25 -0.65
C LEU A 234 2.99 13.36 0.74
N CYS A 235 3.32 12.20 1.31
CA CYS A 235 3.96 12.08 2.61
C CYS A 235 5.49 11.95 2.49
N GLY A 236 5.96 11.30 1.44
CA GLY A 236 7.37 11.08 1.15
C GLY A 236 7.54 10.40 -0.21
N TYR A 237 8.80 10.19 -0.60
CA TYR A 237 9.16 9.29 -1.70
C TYR A 237 10.64 8.87 -1.58
N PHE A 238 10.97 7.79 -2.27
CA PHE A 238 12.33 7.37 -2.60
C PHE A 238 12.57 7.50 -4.11
N SER A 239 13.79 7.87 -4.52
CA SER A 239 14.16 8.02 -5.93
C SER A 239 15.45 7.26 -6.26
N PRO A 240 15.38 6.15 -7.03
CA PRO A 240 16.54 5.40 -7.48
C PRO A 240 17.57 6.21 -8.27
N LYS A 241 17.17 7.33 -8.89
CA LYS A 241 18.08 8.16 -9.71
C LYS A 241 19.22 8.74 -8.87
N ASP A 242 19.01 8.93 -7.57
CA ASP A 242 20.02 9.47 -6.65
C ASP A 242 21.18 8.50 -6.42
N PHE A 243 21.01 7.22 -6.79
CA PHE A 243 22.09 6.24 -6.80
C PHE A 243 22.93 6.29 -8.07
N THR A 244 22.46 6.94 -9.15
CA THR A 244 23.06 6.86 -10.49
C THR A 244 23.69 8.19 -10.90
N PRO A 245 25.03 8.38 -10.81
CA PRO A 245 25.66 9.68 -11.08
C PRO A 245 25.47 10.25 -12.48
N ALA A 246 25.17 9.39 -13.46
CA ALA A 246 24.91 9.77 -14.84
C ALA A 246 23.43 10.17 -15.09
N ALA A 247 22.52 9.89 -14.16
CA ALA A 247 21.13 10.29 -14.29
C ALA A 247 21.00 11.82 -14.16
N ALA A 248 20.13 12.40 -14.99
CA ALA A 248 19.80 13.81 -14.87
C ALA A 248 19.23 14.09 -13.47
N HIS A 249 19.67 15.19 -12.86
CA HIS A 249 19.23 15.61 -11.53
C HIS A 249 19.45 14.56 -10.42
N SER A 250 20.49 13.73 -10.54
CA SER A 250 20.91 12.81 -9.47
C SER A 250 21.62 13.57 -8.35
N ASN A 251 21.22 13.31 -7.10
CA ASN A 251 21.90 13.84 -5.92
C ASN A 251 23.11 13.01 -5.47
N LYS A 252 23.33 11.84 -6.08
CA LYS A 252 24.51 10.98 -5.82
C LYS A 252 24.65 10.64 -4.34
N ALA A 253 23.56 10.30 -3.68
CA ALA A 253 23.52 9.92 -2.27
C ALA A 253 22.34 8.95 -2.02
N PRO A 254 22.39 8.13 -0.95
CA PRO A 254 21.22 7.42 -0.48
C PRO A 254 20.28 8.42 0.20
N ILE A 255 19.19 8.79 -0.48
CA ILE A 255 18.25 9.81 -0.02
C ILE A 255 16.84 9.24 0.09
N ILE A 256 16.13 9.60 1.16
CA ILE A 256 14.67 9.57 1.22
C ILE A 256 14.15 10.99 1.40
N TYR A 257 12.96 11.26 0.85
CA TYR A 257 12.34 12.58 0.87
C TYR A 257 11.08 12.53 1.72
N ILE A 258 10.89 13.53 2.58
CA ILE A 258 9.75 13.60 3.50
C ILE A 258 9.07 14.97 3.38
N THR A 259 7.74 14.98 3.35
CA THR A 259 6.98 16.22 3.27
C THR A 259 7.10 17.02 4.58
N SER A 260 7.29 18.33 4.49
CA SER A 260 7.20 19.21 5.66
C SER A 260 5.75 19.50 6.06
N ALA A 261 4.77 19.21 5.20
CA ALA A 261 3.35 19.47 5.44
C ALA A 261 2.70 18.53 6.46
N ASP A 262 3.29 17.35 6.68
CA ASP A 262 2.78 16.39 7.65
C ASP A 262 3.44 16.59 9.01
N THR A 263 2.76 17.31 9.89
CA THR A 263 3.18 17.55 11.27
C THR A 263 2.74 16.44 12.24
N SER A 264 2.08 15.39 11.75
CA SER A 264 1.55 14.32 12.59
C SER A 264 2.59 13.22 12.83
N PRO A 265 2.40 12.36 13.85
CA PRO A 265 3.25 11.19 14.05
C PRO A 265 3.35 10.23 12.86
N ASN A 266 2.42 10.30 11.87
CA ASN A 266 2.49 9.49 10.65
C ASN A 266 3.82 9.66 9.91
N MET A 267 4.44 10.85 9.98
CA MET A 267 5.71 11.10 9.29
C MET A 267 6.80 10.10 9.69
N TYR A 268 6.77 9.58 10.92
CA TYR A 268 7.76 8.60 11.39
C TYR A 268 7.52 7.22 10.76
N SER A 269 6.25 6.87 10.52
CA SER A 269 5.87 5.70 9.74
C SER A 269 6.33 5.85 8.29
N THR A 270 6.14 7.03 7.71
CA THR A 270 6.61 7.36 6.36
C THR A 270 8.13 7.24 6.22
N VAL A 271 8.92 7.64 7.23
CA VAL A 271 10.38 7.47 7.19
C VAL A 271 10.76 5.99 7.01
N SER A 272 10.11 5.08 7.75
CA SER A 272 10.33 3.64 7.59
C SER A 272 9.86 3.14 6.22
N HIS A 273 8.68 3.60 5.78
CA HIS A 273 8.13 3.27 4.47
C HIS A 273 9.09 3.61 3.32
N GLU A 274 9.62 4.83 3.29
CA GLU A 274 10.55 5.27 2.24
C GLU A 274 11.93 4.62 2.38
N PHE A 275 12.35 4.30 3.59
CA PHE A 275 13.60 3.60 3.80
C PHE A 275 13.52 2.15 3.29
N ASP A 276 12.39 1.47 3.46
CA ASP A 276 12.17 0.14 2.89
C ASP A 276 12.20 0.15 1.36
N HIS A 277 11.65 1.18 0.70
CA HIS A 277 11.79 1.34 -0.76
C HIS A 277 13.26 1.39 -1.19
N LEU A 278 14.10 2.15 -0.47
CA LEU A 278 15.54 2.22 -0.72
C LEU A 278 16.22 0.86 -0.49
N LEU A 279 15.93 0.19 0.63
CA LEU A 279 16.50 -1.12 0.94
C LEU A 279 16.09 -2.17 -0.09
N ASN A 280 14.84 -2.17 -0.53
CA ASN A 280 14.34 -3.03 -1.61
C ASN A 280 15.07 -2.75 -2.93
N PHE A 281 15.28 -1.49 -3.29
CA PHE A 281 16.05 -1.14 -4.47
C PHE A 281 17.48 -1.69 -4.39
N VAL A 282 18.17 -1.51 -3.26
CA VAL A 282 19.53 -2.05 -3.10
C VAL A 282 19.53 -3.58 -3.15
N ASN A 283 18.65 -4.23 -2.41
CA ASN A 283 18.72 -5.69 -2.25
C ASN A 283 18.14 -6.43 -3.47
N LYS A 284 16.99 -6.01 -4.02
CA LYS A 284 16.39 -6.69 -5.17
C LYS A 284 16.92 -6.18 -6.50
N THR A 285 16.97 -4.86 -6.68
CA THR A 285 17.37 -4.28 -7.97
C THR A 285 18.88 -4.31 -8.14
N LEU A 286 19.65 -3.71 -7.23
CA LEU A 286 21.10 -3.70 -7.35
C LEU A 286 21.68 -5.09 -7.08
N ASN A 287 21.37 -5.76 -5.98
CA ASN A 287 22.06 -7.03 -5.67
C ASN A 287 21.56 -8.22 -6.51
N HIS A 288 20.34 -8.20 -7.05
CA HIS A 288 19.81 -9.33 -7.84
C HIS A 288 19.46 -9.01 -9.30
N GLY A 289 19.42 -7.73 -9.70
CA GLY A 289 19.05 -7.34 -11.06
C GLY A 289 17.56 -7.59 -11.35
N LEU A 290 16.72 -7.56 -10.32
CA LEU A 290 15.28 -7.84 -10.41
C LEU A 290 14.49 -6.53 -10.49
N VAL A 291 13.40 -6.54 -11.24
CA VAL A 291 12.44 -5.43 -11.31
C VAL A 291 11.20 -5.85 -10.54
N GLN A 292 10.78 -5.00 -9.60
CA GLN A 292 9.63 -5.24 -8.73
C GLN A 292 8.38 -4.58 -9.31
N GLU A 293 7.23 -5.21 -9.12
CA GLU A 293 5.94 -4.56 -9.37
C GLU A 293 5.57 -3.64 -8.20
N THR A 294 4.89 -2.53 -8.48
CA THR A 294 4.58 -1.51 -7.47
C THR A 294 3.76 -2.06 -6.30
N TRP A 295 2.78 -2.93 -6.54
CA TRP A 295 2.00 -3.53 -5.44
C TRP A 295 2.89 -4.34 -4.49
N TYR A 296 3.97 -4.94 -4.97
CA TYR A 296 4.86 -5.77 -4.18
C TYR A 296 5.80 -4.94 -3.32
N THR A 297 6.40 -3.87 -3.87
CA THR A 297 7.19 -2.93 -3.07
C THR A 297 6.33 -2.28 -2.02
N GLU A 298 5.12 -1.87 -2.39
CA GLU A 298 4.19 -1.23 -1.48
C GLU A 298 3.64 -2.20 -0.42
N LEU A 299 3.45 -3.47 -0.76
CA LEU A 299 3.16 -4.49 0.25
C LEU A 299 4.25 -4.52 1.34
N LEU A 300 5.52 -4.52 0.94
CA LEU A 300 6.64 -4.54 1.88
C LEU A 300 6.68 -3.24 2.70
N SER A 301 6.64 -2.08 2.05
CA SER A 301 6.71 -0.77 2.70
C SER A 301 5.53 -0.50 3.63
N ASN A 302 4.33 -1.00 3.31
CA ASN A 302 3.18 -0.90 4.22
C ASN A 302 3.27 -1.89 5.39
N THR A 303 3.84 -3.07 5.16
CA THR A 303 3.91 -4.11 6.20
C THR A 303 5.00 -3.79 7.22
N ILE A 304 6.14 -3.24 6.78
CA ILE A 304 7.23 -2.83 7.68
C ILE A 304 6.78 -1.74 8.65
N GLU A 305 5.88 -0.84 8.24
CA GLU A 305 5.28 0.17 9.13
C GLU A 305 4.60 -0.46 10.36
N GLU A 306 3.91 -1.61 10.19
CA GLU A 306 3.31 -2.35 11.31
C GLU A 306 4.39 -3.08 12.14
N VAL A 307 5.35 -3.72 11.48
CA VAL A 307 6.44 -4.44 12.14
C VAL A 307 7.26 -3.51 13.04
N LEU A 308 7.44 -2.25 12.63
CA LEU A 308 8.20 -1.23 13.36
C LEU A 308 7.32 -0.28 14.19
N GLU A 309 6.04 -0.58 14.38
CA GLU A 309 5.09 0.32 15.06
C GLU A 309 5.57 0.74 16.47
N ASN A 310 6.18 -0.18 17.22
CA ASN A 310 6.75 0.09 18.56
C ASN A 310 7.94 1.08 18.53
N PHE A 311 8.72 1.08 17.46
CA PHE A 311 9.83 2.01 17.27
C PHE A 311 9.32 3.39 16.90
N ASN A 312 8.36 3.43 15.97
CA ASN A 312 7.75 4.66 15.50
C ASN A 312 6.83 5.30 16.55
N GLN A 313 6.35 4.51 17.53
CA GLN A 313 5.37 4.93 18.56
C GLN A 313 4.08 5.47 17.94
N VAL A 314 3.72 4.98 16.75
CA VAL A 314 2.55 5.42 15.98
C VAL A 314 1.43 4.42 16.23
N THR A 315 0.51 4.71 17.15
CA THR A 315 -0.58 3.78 17.51
C THR A 315 -1.96 4.33 17.19
N GLY A 316 -2.95 3.44 17.04
CA GLY A 316 -4.35 3.85 16.86
C GLY A 316 -4.62 4.44 15.48
N SER A 317 -5.28 5.59 15.40
CA SER A 317 -5.75 6.20 14.15
C SER A 317 -4.63 6.70 13.22
N VAL A 318 -3.40 6.77 13.72
CA VAL A 318 -2.20 7.16 12.98
C VAL A 318 -1.39 5.95 12.48
N SER A 319 -1.67 4.75 12.99
CA SER A 319 -1.02 3.51 12.55
C SER A 319 -1.45 3.16 11.12
N VAL A 320 -0.61 2.42 10.40
CA VAL A 320 -0.96 1.76 9.13
C VAL A 320 -2.26 0.95 9.24
N ARG A 321 -2.61 0.46 10.44
CA ARG A 321 -3.89 -0.22 10.72
C ARG A 321 -5.12 0.64 10.42
N SER A 322 -4.99 1.97 10.37
CA SER A 322 -6.04 2.90 9.92
C SER A 322 -6.47 2.69 8.47
N ARG A 323 -5.70 1.93 7.66
CA ARG A 323 -6.06 1.55 6.29
C ARG A 323 -7.10 0.41 6.23
N LEU A 324 -7.29 -0.36 7.32
CA LEU A 324 -8.20 -1.53 7.33
C LEU A 324 -9.67 -1.24 7.03
N PRO A 325 -10.31 -0.15 7.54
CA PRO A 325 -11.67 0.19 7.13
C PRO A 325 -11.81 0.28 5.61
N TYR A 326 -10.79 0.82 4.94
CA TYR A 326 -10.79 0.99 3.51
C TYR A 326 -10.63 -0.34 2.76
N PHE A 327 -9.73 -1.21 3.22
CA PHE A 327 -9.65 -2.60 2.73
C PHE A 327 -10.99 -3.33 2.87
N LEU A 328 -11.67 -3.19 4.01
CA LEU A 328 -12.94 -3.86 4.27
C LEU A 328 -14.09 -3.36 3.37
N GLN A 329 -13.96 -2.15 2.81
CA GLN A 329 -14.89 -1.59 1.83
C GLN A 329 -14.51 -1.95 0.38
N TYR A 330 -13.21 -2.05 0.07
CA TYR A 330 -12.66 -2.15 -1.29
C TYR A 330 -11.79 -3.39 -1.55
N TYR A 331 -11.99 -4.48 -0.82
CA TYR A 331 -11.28 -5.76 -1.04
C TYR A 331 -11.52 -6.32 -2.47
N ASN A 332 -12.61 -5.89 -3.14
CA ASN A 332 -12.90 -6.21 -4.53
C ASN A 332 -11.90 -5.62 -5.53
N TYR A 333 -11.03 -4.72 -5.10
CA TYR A 333 -9.95 -4.19 -5.93
C TYR A 333 -8.73 -5.14 -5.93
N GLY A 334 -8.67 -6.09 -4.99
CA GLY A 334 -7.57 -7.06 -4.93
C GLY A 334 -6.22 -6.42 -4.65
N LEU A 335 -5.17 -7.04 -5.18
CA LEU A 335 -3.79 -6.53 -5.14
C LEU A 335 -3.42 -5.77 -6.42
N TYR A 336 -4.42 -5.42 -7.25
CA TYR A 336 -4.20 -4.54 -8.38
C TYR A 336 -3.72 -3.17 -7.90
N TRP A 337 -2.78 -2.59 -8.63
CA TRP A 337 -2.25 -1.28 -8.31
C TRP A 337 -2.81 -0.22 -9.25
N ASN A 338 -3.61 0.69 -8.70
CA ASN A 338 -4.05 1.91 -9.37
C ASN A 338 -3.73 3.16 -8.54
N GLN A 339 -2.73 3.07 -7.66
CA GLN A 339 -2.14 4.19 -6.90
C GLN A 339 -3.16 4.94 -6.05
N ASP A 340 -4.22 4.26 -5.64
CA ASP A 340 -5.27 4.82 -4.85
C ASP A 340 -5.23 4.25 -3.43
N GLY A 341 -5.95 4.88 -2.51
CA GLY A 341 -5.95 4.40 -1.13
C GLY A 341 -6.42 2.92 -0.99
N PRO A 342 -7.35 2.37 -1.80
CA PRO A 342 -7.67 0.96 -1.76
C PRO A 342 -6.48 0.06 -2.08
N SER A 343 -5.64 0.42 -3.05
CA SER A 343 -4.41 -0.32 -3.37
C SER A 343 -3.52 -0.45 -2.13
N TYR A 344 -3.21 0.67 -1.46
CA TYR A 344 -2.41 0.68 -0.22
C TYR A 344 -3.06 -0.15 0.90
N ALA A 345 -4.38 -0.03 1.07
CA ALA A 345 -5.11 -0.76 2.09
C ALA A 345 -5.10 -2.28 1.84
N ASN A 346 -5.26 -2.70 0.59
CA ASN A 346 -5.32 -4.11 0.23
C ASN A 346 -3.95 -4.80 0.34
N VAL A 347 -2.87 -4.15 -0.14
CA VAL A 347 -1.52 -4.71 -0.02
C VAL A 347 -1.08 -4.79 1.44
N TYR A 348 -1.39 -3.76 2.23
CA TYR A 348 -1.19 -3.79 3.68
C TYR A 348 -1.93 -4.96 4.33
N ALA A 349 -3.24 -5.08 4.08
CA ALA A 349 -4.07 -6.11 4.70
C ALA A 349 -3.56 -7.52 4.35
N PHE A 350 -3.10 -7.73 3.12
CA PHE A 350 -2.52 -9.01 2.71
C PHE A 350 -1.17 -9.29 3.40
N GLY A 351 -0.27 -8.31 3.50
CA GLY A 351 0.98 -8.43 4.24
C GLY A 351 0.76 -8.73 5.73
N ALA A 352 -0.11 -7.96 6.38
CA ALA A 352 -0.51 -8.15 7.77
C ALA A 352 -1.11 -9.55 8.02
N TRP A 353 -1.92 -10.07 7.09
CA TRP A 353 -2.44 -11.43 7.15
C TRP A 353 -1.35 -12.49 6.98
N LEU A 354 -0.42 -12.31 6.04
CA LEU A 354 0.70 -13.23 5.82
C LEU A 354 1.53 -13.40 7.10
N LEU A 355 1.94 -12.30 7.73
CA LEU A 355 2.81 -12.34 8.92
C LEU A 355 2.15 -13.07 10.10
N ARG A 356 0.83 -12.99 10.21
CA ARG A 356 0.05 -13.66 11.26
C ARG A 356 -0.15 -15.15 11.01
N ASN A 357 -0.17 -15.58 9.75
CA ASN A 357 -0.56 -16.94 9.38
C ASN A 357 0.62 -17.81 8.91
N TYR A 358 1.68 -17.23 8.36
CA TYR A 358 2.82 -17.94 7.78
C TYR A 358 4.20 -17.53 8.32
N GLY A 359 4.26 -16.73 9.39
CA GLY A 359 5.44 -16.68 10.25
C GLY A 359 5.88 -18.06 10.73
N THR A 360 7.08 -18.16 11.30
CA THR A 360 7.68 -19.44 11.71
C THR A 360 7.99 -19.46 13.21
N THR A 361 8.08 -20.65 13.81
CA THR A 361 8.51 -20.77 15.20
C THR A 361 10.04 -20.73 15.29
N LEU A 362 10.56 -19.72 15.99
CA LEU A 362 11.98 -19.58 16.31
C LEU A 362 12.46 -20.72 17.23
N SER A 363 13.78 -20.88 17.35
CA SER A 363 14.39 -21.93 18.18
C SER A 363 14.03 -21.84 19.67
N ASN A 364 13.57 -20.68 20.14
CA ASN A 364 13.07 -20.45 21.50
C ASN A 364 11.58 -20.81 21.66
N GLY A 365 10.93 -21.37 20.63
CA GLY A 365 9.52 -21.74 20.64
C GLY A 365 8.54 -20.61 20.32
N GLN A 366 9.04 -19.40 20.04
CA GLN A 366 8.20 -18.23 19.76
C GLN A 366 7.86 -18.11 18.28
N TYR A 367 6.59 -17.86 17.96
CA TYR A 367 6.16 -17.60 16.60
C TYR A 367 6.64 -16.23 16.13
N SER A 368 7.23 -16.16 14.94
CA SER A 368 7.77 -14.93 14.35
C SER A 368 7.21 -14.63 12.97
N GLY A 369 6.42 -13.57 12.89
CA GLY A 369 5.97 -12.99 11.63
C GLY A 369 7.08 -12.17 10.96
N ALA A 370 7.94 -11.51 11.73
CA ALA A 370 9.06 -10.72 11.22
C ALA A 370 10.08 -11.57 10.45
N MET A 371 10.24 -12.85 10.82
CA MET A 371 11.07 -13.78 10.03
C MET A 371 10.49 -14.03 8.65
N LEU A 372 9.17 -14.21 8.51
CA LEU A 372 8.55 -14.30 7.18
C LEU A 372 8.77 -13.03 6.39
N PHE A 373 8.55 -11.87 7.00
CA PHE A 373 8.80 -10.58 6.35
C PHE A 373 10.23 -10.51 5.81
N ARG A 374 11.22 -10.82 6.66
CA ARG A 374 12.64 -10.85 6.27
C ARG A 374 12.93 -11.79 5.12
N GLU A 375 12.39 -13.00 5.15
CA GLU A 375 12.60 -13.96 4.07
C GLU A 375 11.98 -13.48 2.75
N ILE A 376 10.84 -12.77 2.79
CA ILE A 376 10.26 -12.14 1.59
C ILE A 376 11.16 -11.00 1.09
N ALA A 377 11.57 -10.10 1.98
CA ALA A 377 12.34 -8.91 1.63
C ALA A 377 13.76 -9.22 1.14
N THR A 378 14.40 -10.28 1.64
CA THR A 378 15.83 -10.55 1.38
C THR A 378 16.11 -11.68 0.39
N ASN A 379 15.11 -12.49 0.00
CA ASN A 379 15.34 -13.57 -0.96
C ASN A 379 15.69 -13.05 -2.37
N ALA A 380 16.15 -13.94 -3.25
CA ALA A 380 16.55 -13.60 -4.62
C ALA A 380 15.38 -13.58 -5.64
N TYR A 381 14.15 -13.29 -5.19
CA TYR A 381 12.94 -13.28 -6.00
C TYR A 381 12.10 -12.02 -5.71
N VAL A 382 11.11 -11.74 -6.56
CA VAL A 382 10.19 -10.60 -6.43
C VAL A 382 8.74 -11.04 -6.63
N ASN A 383 7.79 -10.16 -6.30
CA ASN A 383 6.35 -10.35 -6.54
C ASN A 383 5.82 -11.65 -5.91
N GLU A 384 4.92 -12.34 -6.60
CA GLU A 384 4.28 -13.58 -6.14
C GLU A 384 5.30 -14.68 -5.78
N GLU A 385 6.36 -14.83 -6.58
CA GLU A 385 7.37 -15.87 -6.40
C GLU A 385 8.15 -15.67 -5.09
N SER A 386 8.49 -14.42 -4.76
CA SER A 386 9.15 -14.07 -3.50
C SER A 386 8.33 -14.52 -2.29
N ILE A 387 7.04 -14.21 -2.29
CA ILE A 387 6.13 -14.54 -1.19
C ILE A 387 6.00 -16.06 -1.06
N VAL A 388 5.72 -16.75 -2.15
CA VAL A 388 5.52 -18.21 -2.15
C VAL A 388 6.78 -18.94 -1.67
N ARG A 389 7.96 -18.52 -2.13
CA ARG A 389 9.22 -19.16 -1.73
C ARG A 389 9.53 -18.94 -0.25
N ALA A 390 9.34 -17.74 0.26
CA ALA A 390 9.54 -17.45 1.69
C ALA A 390 8.58 -18.29 2.56
N VAL A 391 7.28 -18.32 2.21
CA VAL A 391 6.27 -19.11 2.92
C VAL A 391 6.65 -20.59 2.93
N ASN A 392 6.96 -21.17 1.76
CA ASN A 392 7.27 -22.59 1.65
C ASN A 392 8.59 -22.97 2.32
N ALA A 393 9.61 -22.11 2.20
CA ALA A 393 10.91 -22.35 2.84
C ALA A 393 10.82 -22.37 4.36
N LEU A 394 10.04 -21.46 4.95
CA LEU A 394 9.92 -21.35 6.40
C LEU A 394 8.99 -22.38 7.04
N ASN A 395 7.98 -22.85 6.30
CA ASN A 395 6.91 -23.68 6.86
C ASN A 395 6.90 -25.12 6.31
N GLY A 396 7.75 -25.45 5.33
CA GLY A 396 7.75 -26.76 4.67
C GLY A 396 6.46 -27.06 3.91
N THR A 397 5.73 -26.01 3.49
CA THR A 397 4.47 -26.10 2.75
C THR A 397 4.71 -26.16 1.24
N ASN A 398 3.64 -26.41 0.48
CA ASN A 398 3.61 -26.33 -0.97
C ASN A 398 2.53 -25.34 -1.43
N GLU A 399 2.45 -24.19 -0.74
CA GLU A 399 1.53 -23.13 -1.12
C GLU A 399 1.85 -22.61 -2.51
N THR A 400 0.80 -22.18 -3.21
CA THR A 400 0.89 -21.37 -4.41
C THR A 400 0.38 -19.97 -4.10
N PHE A 401 0.69 -18.98 -4.92
CA PHE A 401 0.13 -17.65 -4.69
C PHE A 401 -1.41 -17.66 -4.76
N ALA A 402 -1.99 -18.51 -5.62
CA ALA A 402 -3.43 -18.69 -5.70
C ALA A 402 -4.02 -19.25 -4.39
N SER A 403 -3.38 -20.24 -3.76
CA SER A 403 -3.85 -20.79 -2.47
C SER A 403 -3.70 -19.80 -1.32
N LEU A 404 -2.62 -19.01 -1.31
CA LEU A 404 -2.44 -17.92 -0.34
C LEU A 404 -3.54 -16.87 -0.48
N ARG A 405 -3.80 -16.39 -1.70
CA ARG A 405 -4.89 -15.44 -1.95
C ARG A 405 -6.23 -16.04 -1.52
N GLN A 406 -6.51 -17.29 -1.86
CA GLN A 406 -7.77 -17.92 -1.46
C GLN A 406 -7.96 -17.87 0.06
N LYS A 407 -6.97 -18.29 0.83
CA LYS A 407 -7.03 -18.28 2.30
C LYS A 407 -7.07 -16.86 2.89
N PHE A 408 -6.45 -15.90 2.21
CA PHE A 408 -6.59 -14.48 2.56
C PHE A 408 -8.04 -14.02 2.40
N MET A 409 -8.69 -14.36 1.29
CA MET A 409 -10.08 -14.01 1.06
C MET A 409 -11.03 -14.72 2.03
N GLU A 410 -10.75 -15.99 2.36
CA GLU A 410 -11.44 -16.74 3.42
C GLU A 410 -11.42 -16.02 4.77
N SER A 411 -10.35 -15.29 5.07
CA SER A 411 -10.22 -14.57 6.35
C SER A 411 -11.22 -13.44 6.55
N LEU A 412 -11.85 -12.94 5.47
CA LEU A 412 -12.96 -11.98 5.57
C LEU A 412 -14.27 -12.66 6.01
N ILE A 413 -14.38 -13.98 5.85
CA ILE A 413 -15.56 -14.75 6.29
C ILE A 413 -15.29 -15.31 7.69
N TYR A 414 -14.08 -15.83 7.90
CA TYR A 414 -13.66 -16.48 9.14
C TYR A 414 -12.85 -15.54 10.04
N THR A 415 -13.51 -14.51 10.57
CA THR A 415 -12.85 -13.45 11.37
C THR A 415 -12.65 -13.83 12.85
N GLU A 416 -13.27 -14.91 13.31
CA GLU A 416 -13.21 -15.38 14.70
C GLU A 416 -11.91 -16.16 14.99
N ALA A 417 -11.32 -15.91 16.16
CA ALA A 417 -10.17 -16.69 16.63
C ALA A 417 -10.58 -18.15 16.89
N GLY A 418 -9.68 -19.10 16.58
CA GLY A 418 -9.88 -20.52 16.89
C GLY A 418 -10.82 -21.28 15.93
N CYS A 419 -11.31 -20.66 14.85
CA CYS A 419 -12.16 -21.32 13.84
C CYS A 419 -11.43 -22.37 12.97
N GLY A 420 -10.14 -22.64 13.22
CA GLY A 420 -9.32 -23.55 12.43
C GLY A 420 -8.93 -23.03 11.04
N LYS A 421 -9.28 -21.78 10.72
CA LYS A 421 -8.95 -21.10 9.46
C LYS A 421 -7.97 -19.95 9.68
N ALA A 422 -7.20 -19.64 8.64
CA ALA A 422 -6.28 -18.51 8.63
C ALA A 422 -7.07 -17.20 8.78
N ASN A 423 -6.68 -16.35 9.73
CA ASN A 423 -7.41 -15.13 10.03
C ASN A 423 -6.49 -14.02 10.58
N PHE A 424 -7.05 -12.81 10.70
CA PHE A 424 -6.39 -11.63 11.23
C PHE A 424 -6.33 -11.57 12.76
N ASN A 425 -7.19 -12.33 13.44
CA ASN A 425 -7.40 -12.29 14.87
C ASN A 425 -6.39 -13.18 15.62
N LYS A 426 -5.11 -13.03 15.25
CA LYS A 426 -3.96 -13.65 15.88
C LYS A 426 -2.92 -12.57 16.13
N ALA A 427 -2.52 -12.44 17.39
CA ALA A 427 -1.40 -11.58 17.75
C ALA A 427 -0.09 -12.31 17.49
N VAL A 428 0.93 -11.56 17.10
CA VAL A 428 2.29 -12.04 16.89
C VAL A 428 3.21 -11.20 17.75
N TYR A 429 4.05 -11.89 18.51
CA TYR A 429 5.04 -11.29 19.39
C TYR A 429 6.36 -11.94 19.02
N ASP A 430 7.36 -11.17 18.61
CA ASP A 430 8.66 -11.71 18.18
C ASP A 430 9.73 -11.13 19.09
N THR A 431 10.08 -11.86 20.13
CA THR A 431 11.09 -11.49 21.11
C THR A 431 12.38 -12.21 20.73
N GLY A 432 13.46 -11.45 20.63
CA GLY A 432 14.78 -12.00 20.32
C GLY A 432 15.03 -12.20 18.83
N PHE A 433 14.23 -11.58 17.96
CA PHE A 433 14.51 -11.54 16.52
C PHE A 433 15.82 -10.78 16.21
N PHE A 434 16.03 -9.63 16.86
CA PHE A 434 17.24 -8.81 16.74
C PHE A 434 17.62 -8.25 18.11
N ASP A 435 18.80 -8.58 18.65
CA ASP A 435 19.34 -8.01 19.90
C ASP A 435 18.35 -7.92 21.08
N GLY A 436 17.44 -8.89 21.21
CA GLY A 436 16.42 -8.89 22.28
C GLY A 436 15.25 -7.93 22.06
N VAL A 437 15.19 -7.22 20.93
CA VAL A 437 14.02 -6.44 20.49
C VAL A 437 12.79 -7.33 20.48
N THR A 438 11.67 -6.74 20.91
CA THR A 438 10.34 -7.33 20.77
C THR A 438 9.53 -6.58 19.72
N ILE A 439 9.25 -7.25 18.61
CA ILE A 439 8.27 -6.79 17.62
C ILE A 439 6.89 -7.26 18.07
N VAL A 440 5.90 -6.37 18.01
CA VAL A 440 4.53 -6.67 18.42
C VAL A 440 3.59 -6.31 17.30
N MET A 441 2.88 -7.31 16.79
CA MET A 441 1.78 -7.15 15.84
C MET A 441 0.49 -7.62 16.54
N PRO A 442 -0.33 -6.71 17.08
CA PRO A 442 -1.54 -7.05 17.82
C PRO A 442 -2.52 -7.88 16.96
N SER A 443 -3.43 -8.62 17.60
CA SER A 443 -4.51 -9.24 16.85
C SER A 443 -5.39 -8.18 16.19
N ILE A 444 -5.89 -8.49 15.00
CA ILE A 444 -6.81 -7.63 14.25
C ILE A 444 -8.16 -8.34 14.21
N ASN A 445 -9.15 -7.82 14.94
CA ASN A 445 -10.53 -8.29 14.85
C ASN A 445 -11.29 -7.45 13.81
N LEU A 446 -11.39 -7.95 12.58
CA LEU A 446 -12.06 -7.22 11.49
C LEU A 446 -13.51 -6.84 11.84
N ASN A 447 -14.25 -7.68 12.58
CA ASN A 447 -15.65 -7.40 12.97
C ASN A 447 -15.79 -6.23 13.95
N SER A 448 -14.69 -5.76 14.54
CA SER A 448 -14.68 -4.61 15.46
C SER A 448 -14.39 -3.27 14.78
N ILE A 449 -14.01 -3.30 13.50
CA ILE A 449 -13.61 -2.13 12.73
C ILE A 449 -14.85 -1.51 12.10
N VAL A 450 -15.16 -0.26 12.46
CA VAL A 450 -16.21 0.53 11.81
C VAL A 450 -15.75 0.88 10.39
N VAL A 451 -16.49 0.40 9.39
CA VAL A 451 -16.22 0.63 7.97
C VAL A 451 -17.07 1.77 7.44
N ILE A 452 -18.35 1.80 7.81
CA ILE A 452 -19.27 2.87 7.43
C ILE A 452 -19.91 3.41 8.71
N PRO A 453 -19.64 4.67 9.10
CA PRO A 453 -20.33 5.30 10.22
C PRO A 453 -21.84 5.32 9.97
N GLY A 454 -22.65 5.14 11.00
CA GLY A 454 -24.10 5.05 10.88
C GLY A 454 -24.74 6.26 10.23
N SER A 455 -24.15 7.46 10.41
CA SER A 455 -24.54 8.69 9.72
C SER A 455 -24.48 8.59 8.20
N ASN A 456 -23.64 7.68 7.69
CA ASN A 456 -23.36 7.48 6.27
C ASN A 456 -24.03 6.21 5.72
N VAL A 457 -24.63 5.37 6.58
CA VAL A 457 -25.38 4.18 6.16
C VAL A 457 -26.79 4.60 5.74
N SER A 458 -26.94 4.91 4.45
CA SER A 458 -28.25 5.19 3.83
C SER A 458 -29.13 3.94 3.73
N ALA A 459 -30.43 4.14 3.47
CA ALA A 459 -31.33 3.03 3.18
C ALA A 459 -30.88 2.21 1.95
N ASP A 460 -30.24 2.85 0.97
CA ASP A 460 -29.69 2.19 -0.22
C ASP A 460 -28.49 1.29 0.15
N ILE A 461 -27.52 1.80 0.93
CA ILE A 461 -26.38 1.00 1.41
C ILE A 461 -26.87 -0.19 2.26
N ALA A 462 -27.78 0.04 3.20
CA ALA A 462 -28.37 -1.01 4.03
C ALA A 462 -29.17 -2.04 3.20
N SER A 463 -29.71 -1.62 2.04
CA SER A 463 -30.39 -2.53 1.12
C SER A 463 -29.41 -3.49 0.43
N LYS A 464 -28.13 -3.12 0.29
CA LYS A 464 -27.09 -3.88 -0.42
C LYS A 464 -26.23 -4.76 0.49
N LEU A 465 -26.03 -4.37 1.75
CA LEU A 465 -25.14 -5.07 2.69
C LEU A 465 -25.88 -6.03 3.64
N ILE A 466 -25.27 -7.16 3.98
CA ILE A 466 -25.79 -8.11 4.97
C ILE A 466 -25.68 -7.51 6.37
N ASN A 467 -26.69 -7.75 7.22
CA ASN A 467 -26.71 -7.32 8.63
C ASN A 467 -26.48 -5.80 8.81
N CYS A 468 -26.76 -5.03 7.77
CA CYS A 468 -26.63 -3.58 7.77
C CYS A 468 -28.00 -2.94 8.00
N THR A 469 -28.05 -1.96 8.91
CA THR A 469 -29.27 -1.20 9.22
C THR A 469 -28.98 0.28 8.97
N ALA A 470 -29.87 0.97 8.25
CA ALA A 470 -29.72 2.40 8.00
C ALA A 470 -29.61 3.18 9.33
N GLY A 471 -28.67 4.12 9.39
CA GLY A 471 -28.41 4.91 10.61
C GLY A 471 -27.55 4.23 11.68
N SER A 472 -27.11 2.98 11.49
CA SER A 472 -26.25 2.26 12.45
C SER A 472 -24.86 2.03 11.88
N ASP A 473 -23.82 2.08 12.72
CA ASP A 473 -22.46 1.76 12.31
C ASP A 473 -22.40 0.36 11.68
N TYR A 474 -21.72 0.26 10.53
CA TYR A 474 -21.41 -1.01 9.90
C TYR A 474 -19.98 -1.41 10.23
N CYS A 475 -19.81 -2.54 10.90
CA CYS A 475 -18.50 -3.07 11.27
C CYS A 475 -18.16 -4.35 10.50
N GLY A 476 -16.89 -4.50 10.17
CA GLY A 476 -16.39 -5.67 9.44
C GLY A 476 -16.51 -5.56 7.91
N PRO A 477 -16.13 -6.63 7.19
CA PRO A 477 -16.09 -6.64 5.74
C PRO A 477 -17.46 -6.31 5.14
N CYS A 478 -17.50 -5.48 4.10
CA CYS A 478 -18.74 -5.21 3.37
C CYS A 478 -19.20 -6.44 2.59
N ILE A 479 -20.01 -7.30 3.23
CA ILE A 479 -20.56 -8.49 2.58
C ILE A 479 -21.87 -8.14 1.86
N LEU A 480 -21.94 -8.42 0.57
CA LEU A 480 -23.09 -8.08 -0.28
C LEU A 480 -24.24 -9.07 -0.10
N LYS A 481 -25.48 -8.57 -0.21
CA LYS A 481 -26.65 -9.42 -0.41
C LYS A 481 -26.59 -10.08 -1.79
N PRO A 482 -27.22 -11.25 -1.99
CA PRO A 482 -27.11 -11.98 -3.25
C PRO A 482 -27.65 -11.22 -4.48
N THR A 483 -28.47 -10.18 -4.28
CA THR A 483 -29.00 -9.33 -5.36
C THR A 483 -28.10 -8.15 -5.70
N ALA A 484 -27.01 -7.94 -4.95
CA ALA A 484 -26.09 -6.81 -5.11
C ALA A 484 -24.75 -7.34 -5.61
N HIS A 485 -24.15 -6.61 -6.55
CA HIS A 485 -22.85 -6.93 -7.12
C HIS A 485 -21.95 -5.71 -7.10
N TYR A 486 -20.63 -5.91 -7.01
CA TYR A 486 -19.70 -4.84 -7.30
C TYR A 486 -19.71 -4.55 -8.79
N ALA A 487 -19.73 -3.27 -9.15
CA ALA A 487 -19.65 -2.85 -10.55
C ALA A 487 -18.30 -3.21 -11.19
N ASN A 488 -17.23 -3.24 -10.38
CA ASN A 488 -15.87 -3.52 -10.82
C ASN A 488 -15.19 -4.51 -9.86
N ILE A 489 -14.62 -5.58 -10.41
CA ILE A 489 -13.72 -6.50 -9.70
C ILE A 489 -12.39 -6.48 -10.44
N LEU A 490 -11.37 -5.90 -9.81
CA LEU A 490 -10.05 -5.70 -10.42
C LEU A 490 -9.17 -6.96 -10.27
N PRO A 491 -7.98 -7.02 -10.91
CA PRO A 491 -7.08 -8.15 -10.75
C PRO A 491 -6.83 -8.51 -9.29
N TYR A 492 -6.95 -9.81 -8.99
CA TYR A 492 -6.85 -10.37 -7.63
C TYR A 492 -7.96 -9.94 -6.66
N GLY A 493 -8.95 -9.19 -7.14
CA GLY A 493 -10.16 -8.83 -6.42
C GLY A 493 -11.20 -9.94 -6.43
N PHE A 494 -12.20 -9.76 -5.58
CA PHE A 494 -13.29 -10.71 -5.40
C PHE A 494 -14.51 -10.03 -4.81
N GLU A 495 -15.65 -10.70 -4.92
CA GLU A 495 -16.88 -10.30 -4.27
C GLU A 495 -17.30 -11.38 -3.27
N ILE A 496 -17.80 -10.96 -2.10
CA ILE A 496 -18.41 -11.85 -1.11
C ILE A 496 -19.91 -11.60 -1.07
N GLN A 497 -20.69 -12.65 -1.35
CA GLN A 497 -22.15 -12.62 -1.26
C GLN A 497 -22.69 -13.62 -0.23
N LYS A 498 -23.77 -13.26 0.49
CA LYS A 498 -24.59 -14.27 1.20
C LYS A 498 -25.40 -15.06 0.20
N LEU A 499 -25.43 -16.38 0.31
CA LEU A 499 -26.42 -17.19 -0.37
C LEU A 499 -27.23 -17.98 0.66
N GLY A 500 -28.30 -17.35 1.16
CA GLY A 500 -29.23 -17.90 2.14
C GLY A 500 -29.02 -17.41 3.58
N ASN A 501 -29.66 -18.07 4.54
CA ASN A 501 -29.61 -17.66 5.96
C ASN A 501 -28.29 -18.03 6.66
N ASN A 502 -27.43 -18.87 6.05
CA ASN A 502 -26.24 -19.45 6.65
C ASN A 502 -24.99 -19.21 5.77
N LEU A 503 -23.80 -19.01 6.36
CA LEU A 503 -22.53 -18.61 5.72
C LEU A 503 -21.55 -19.79 5.63
N THR A 504 -20.99 -20.12 4.46
CA THR A 504 -19.78 -20.99 4.35
C THR A 504 -19.04 -20.85 3.00
N GLN A 505 -18.30 -21.80 2.41
CA GLN A 505 -17.35 -21.51 1.31
C GLN A 505 -17.36 -22.57 0.19
N ILE A 506 -17.20 -22.17 -1.08
CA ILE A 506 -16.87 -23.05 -2.23
C ILE A 506 -15.54 -22.66 -2.88
N GLU A 507 -14.70 -23.66 -3.14
CA GLU A 507 -13.47 -23.56 -3.94
C GLU A 507 -13.77 -23.62 -5.44
N ILE A 508 -13.20 -22.70 -6.22
CA ILE A 508 -13.10 -22.84 -7.67
C ILE A 508 -11.76 -23.52 -7.98
N PRO A 509 -11.76 -24.71 -8.62
CA PRO A 509 -10.53 -25.44 -8.92
C PRO A 509 -9.55 -24.60 -9.74
N SER A 510 -8.26 -24.68 -9.39
CA SER A 510 -7.18 -24.14 -10.21
C SER A 510 -7.11 -24.91 -11.55
N GLY A 511 -7.07 -24.18 -12.67
CA GLY A 511 -6.85 -24.76 -14.00
C GLY A 511 -7.92 -24.47 -15.07
N LEU A 512 -9.02 -23.80 -14.74
CA LEU A 512 -10.01 -23.39 -15.73
C LEU A 512 -9.87 -21.90 -16.07
N TYR A 513 -9.39 -21.63 -17.29
CA TYR A 513 -9.34 -20.30 -17.89
C TYR A 513 -10.64 -20.06 -18.65
N GLY A 514 -11.53 -19.22 -18.12
CA GLY A 514 -12.79 -18.84 -18.79
C GLY A 514 -13.72 -18.01 -17.91
N ASP A 515 -14.69 -17.32 -18.54
CA ASP A 515 -15.81 -16.65 -17.89
C ASP A 515 -16.78 -17.70 -17.32
N PHE A 516 -17.24 -17.49 -16.09
CA PHE A 516 -18.24 -18.35 -15.46
C PHE A 516 -19.48 -17.53 -15.11
N THR A 517 -20.63 -18.01 -15.56
CA THR A 517 -21.94 -17.57 -15.07
C THR A 517 -22.47 -18.68 -14.17
N VAL A 518 -22.68 -18.38 -12.89
CA VAL A 518 -23.37 -19.31 -11.97
C VAL A 518 -24.86 -19.03 -12.10
N ASP A 519 -25.57 -19.96 -12.73
CA ASP A 519 -27.03 -19.89 -12.89
C ASP A 519 -27.70 -20.64 -11.74
N PHE A 520 -28.47 -19.95 -10.90
CA PHE A 520 -29.16 -20.54 -9.75
C PHE A 520 -30.58 -20.94 -10.16
N LYS A 521 -30.85 -22.25 -10.20
CA LYS A 521 -32.21 -22.79 -10.30
C LYS A 521 -32.80 -23.08 -8.93
#